data_AF-A0ABD2U9E4-F1
#
_entry.id   AF-A0ABD2U9E4-F1
#
_cell.length_a   1.000
_cell.length_b   1.000
_cell.length_c   1.000
_cell.angle_alpha   90.00
_cell.angle_beta   90.00
_cell.angle_gamma   90.00
#
_symmetry.space_group_name_H-M   'P 1'
#
loop_
_entity.id
_entity.type
_entity.pdbx_description
1 polymer ?
#
loop_
_entity_poly.entity_id
_entity_poly.type
_entity_poly.pdbx_seq_one_letter_code
_entity_poly.pdbx_strand_id
1 'polypeptide(L)'
;MTKLLADGLSTIDGDKWAKHRKIINPVFHVEKLKHMLPAFYVSCSEMLNKWEEIVPKGTSFELDVWPDLQIMASEVISSTAFGSSYEEGRTVFELQKEQAEYVIEKGRSIYIPGSRFLPTKRNKRMLEIEKQVQTTIRRIIDKRLRAMEAGETSKDDLLGILLESNMKEIEQHRS
;
A
#
# COMPACT_ATOMS: atom_id res chain seq x y z
N MET A 1 3.07 -7.57 20.21
CA MET A 1 1.73 -7.36 19.61
C MET A 1 1.81 -7.09 18.10
N THR A 2 3.01 -6.85 17.55
CA THR A 2 3.28 -6.20 16.26
C THR A 2 3.46 -7.12 15.04
N LYS A 3 3.67 -8.42 15.21
CA LYS A 3 3.94 -9.36 14.09
C LYS A 3 2.74 -9.71 13.18
N LEU A 4 1.62 -8.98 13.28
CA LEU A 4 0.40 -9.23 12.49
C LEU A 4 0.37 -8.41 11.19
N LEU A 5 1.07 -7.29 11.18
CA LEU A 5 1.45 -6.58 9.97
C LEU A 5 2.90 -7.03 9.74
N ALA A 6 3.27 -7.45 8.52
CA ALA A 6 4.65 -7.84 8.21
C ALA A 6 5.66 -6.83 8.81
N ASP A 7 6.84 -7.29 9.27
CA ASP A 7 7.84 -6.42 9.90
C ASP A 7 8.11 -5.19 9.02
N GLY A 8 7.53 -4.05 9.38
CA GLY A 8 7.45 -2.85 8.57
C GLY A 8 7.96 -1.63 9.32
N LEU A 9 7.95 -0.46 8.68
CA LEU A 9 8.47 0.79 9.28
C LEU A 9 7.86 1.16 10.63
N SER A 10 6.63 0.70 10.92
CA SER A 10 5.94 0.95 12.19
C SER A 10 6.35 0.01 13.32
N THR A 11 7.12 -1.05 13.03
CA THR A 11 7.48 -2.11 13.99
C THR A 11 8.97 -2.37 14.11
N ILE A 12 9.78 -1.82 13.20
CA ILE A 12 11.25 -1.93 13.23
C ILE A 12 11.85 -0.69 13.89
N ASP A 13 12.95 -0.88 14.62
CA ASP A 13 13.68 0.17 15.34
C ASP A 13 15.18 0.15 15.03
N GLY A 14 15.89 1.20 15.46
CA GLY A 14 17.35 1.30 15.38
C GLY A 14 17.89 1.28 13.94
N ASP A 15 19.01 0.59 13.74
CA ASP A 15 19.72 0.55 12.45
C ASP A 15 18.86 0.00 11.30
N LYS A 16 17.97 -0.97 11.61
CA LYS A 16 17.04 -1.53 10.61
C LYS A 16 16.03 -0.49 10.14
N TRP A 17 15.50 0.30 11.06
CA TRP A 17 14.61 1.41 10.72
C TRP A 17 15.32 2.47 9.88
N ALA A 18 16.52 2.88 10.32
CA ALA A 18 17.32 3.88 9.63
C ALA A 18 17.62 3.45 8.18
N LYS A 19 18.00 2.18 7.98
CA LYS A 19 18.22 1.60 6.65
C LYS A 19 16.97 1.63 5.77
N HIS A 20 15.83 1.15 6.28
CA HIS A 20 14.59 1.15 5.49
C HIS A 20 14.12 2.57 5.15
N ARG A 21 14.23 3.52 6.09
CA ARG A 21 13.92 4.93 5.83
C ARG A 21 14.82 5.55 4.77
N LYS A 22 16.13 5.24 4.79
CA LYS A 22 17.07 5.71 3.76
C LYS A 22 16.66 5.25 2.36
N ILE A 23 16.21 4.01 2.21
CA ILE A 23 15.74 3.46 0.92
C ILE A 23 14.41 4.10 0.47
N ILE A 24 13.51 4.39 1.41
CA ILE A 24 12.15 4.87 1.11
C ILE A 24 12.08 6.39 0.88
N ASN A 25 12.87 7.19 1.61
CA ASN A 25 12.79 8.65 1.55
C ASN A 25 12.94 9.25 0.12
N PRO A 26 13.81 8.73 -0.77
CA PRO A 26 13.97 9.26 -2.13
C PRO A 26 12.68 9.34 -2.93
N VAL A 27 11.79 8.38 -2.66
CA VAL A 27 10.50 8.21 -3.33
C VAL A 27 9.53 9.34 -2.98
N PHE A 28 9.65 9.89 -1.77
CA PHE A 28 8.77 10.95 -1.24
C PHE A 28 9.39 12.35 -1.38
N HIS A 29 10.42 12.52 -2.20
CA HIS A 29 10.88 13.85 -2.60
C HIS A 29 9.87 14.53 -3.53
N VAL A 30 9.76 15.85 -3.42
CA VAL A 30 8.79 16.68 -4.15
C VAL A 30 8.86 16.43 -5.67
N GLU A 31 10.04 16.24 -6.22
CA GLU A 31 10.22 15.95 -7.66
C GLU A 31 9.56 14.64 -8.08
N LYS A 32 9.66 13.58 -7.26
CA LYS A 32 9.01 12.30 -7.52
C LYS A 32 7.50 12.38 -7.24
N LEU A 33 7.08 13.10 -6.20
CA LEU A 33 5.66 13.34 -5.91
C LEU A 33 4.91 14.04 -7.06
N LYS A 34 5.56 14.93 -7.81
CA LYS A 34 4.95 15.59 -8.98
C LYS A 34 4.46 14.58 -10.03
N HIS A 35 5.11 13.43 -10.16
CA HIS A 35 4.71 12.37 -11.10
C HIS A 35 3.43 11.65 -10.67
N MET A 36 3.03 11.76 -9.40
CA MET A 36 1.82 11.14 -8.84
C MET A 36 0.58 12.04 -8.94
N LEU A 37 0.79 13.36 -9.11
CA LEU A 37 -0.30 14.34 -9.19
C LEU A 37 -1.36 14.01 -10.26
N PRO A 38 -1.01 13.52 -11.47
CA PRO A 38 -2.02 13.16 -12.45
C PRO A 38 -2.96 12.06 -11.96
N ALA A 39 -2.45 11.05 -11.27
CA ALA A 39 -3.27 9.99 -10.70
C ALA A 39 -4.19 10.53 -9.59
N PHE A 40 -3.69 11.42 -8.73
CA PHE A 40 -4.52 12.08 -7.72
C PHE A 40 -5.64 12.88 -8.35
N TYR A 41 -5.32 13.66 -9.39
CA TYR A 41 -6.30 14.49 -10.08
C TYR A 41 -7.40 13.64 -10.72
N VAL A 42 -7.04 12.58 -11.43
CA VAL A 42 -8.00 11.68 -12.10
C VAL A 42 -8.92 11.03 -11.06
N SER A 43 -8.39 10.37 -10.04
CA SER A 43 -9.21 9.70 -9.03
C SER A 43 -10.10 10.67 -8.23
N CYS A 44 -9.59 11.86 -7.89
CA CYS A 44 -10.41 12.90 -7.25
C CYS A 44 -11.53 13.40 -8.17
N SER A 45 -11.23 13.64 -9.45
CA SER A 45 -12.22 14.12 -10.43
C SER A 45 -13.31 13.07 -10.65
N GLU A 46 -12.95 11.79 -10.78
CA GLU A 46 -13.92 10.70 -10.92
C GLU A 46 -14.83 10.56 -9.70
N MET A 47 -14.28 10.70 -8.49
CA MET A 47 -15.07 10.70 -7.26
C MET A 47 -16.06 11.88 -7.22
N LEU A 48 -15.59 13.09 -7.54
CA LEU A 48 -16.43 14.29 -7.56
C LEU A 48 -17.53 14.20 -8.63
N ASN A 49 -17.21 13.69 -9.82
CA ASN A 49 -18.20 13.49 -10.88
C ASN A 49 -19.31 12.53 -10.44
N LYS A 50 -18.97 11.43 -9.75
CA LYS A 50 -19.96 10.51 -9.18
C LYS A 50 -20.86 11.21 -8.15
N TRP A 51 -20.30 12.08 -7.33
CA TRP A 51 -21.07 12.88 -6.37
C TRP A 51 -22.01 13.86 -7.07
N GLU A 52 -21.56 14.53 -8.12
CA GLU A 52 -22.39 15.45 -8.91
C GLU A 52 -23.57 14.74 -9.60
N GLU A 53 -23.40 13.49 -10.01
CA GLU A 53 -24.46 12.68 -10.63
C GLU A 53 -25.57 12.27 -9.65
N ILE A 54 -25.22 12.02 -8.38
CA ILE A 54 -26.19 11.58 -7.36
C ILE A 54 -26.89 12.74 -6.65
N VAL A 55 -26.30 13.95 -6.67
CA VAL A 55 -26.87 15.13 -6.01
C VAL A 55 -27.93 15.78 -6.92
N PRO A 56 -29.22 15.85 -6.51
CA PRO A 56 -30.25 16.48 -7.32
C PRO A 56 -30.01 17.99 -7.46
N LYS A 57 -30.11 18.50 -8.69
CA LYS A 57 -29.86 19.91 -9.00
C LYS A 57 -30.77 20.84 -8.19
N GLY A 58 -30.17 21.86 -7.56
CA GLY A 58 -30.88 22.89 -6.80
C GLY A 58 -31.32 22.46 -5.39
N THR A 59 -30.83 21.32 -4.90
CA THR A 59 -31.10 20.84 -3.54
C THR A 59 -29.81 20.63 -2.75
N SER A 60 -29.93 20.58 -1.42
CA SER A 60 -28.87 20.10 -0.53
C SER A 60 -29.04 18.61 -0.28
N PHE A 61 -27.95 17.85 -0.33
CA PHE A 61 -27.93 16.40 -0.13
C PHE A 61 -26.85 16.03 0.88
N GLU A 62 -27.19 15.20 1.86
CA GLU A 62 -26.22 14.63 2.81
C GLU A 62 -25.67 13.33 2.25
N LEU A 63 -24.34 13.22 2.18
CA LEU A 63 -23.64 12.07 1.61
C LEU A 63 -22.59 11.56 2.59
N ASP A 64 -22.60 10.25 2.85
CA ASP A 64 -21.47 9.57 3.50
C ASP A 64 -20.32 9.42 2.50
N VAL A 65 -19.29 10.24 2.65
CA VAL A 65 -18.11 10.26 1.77
C VAL A 65 -17.05 9.22 2.17
N TRP A 66 -17.20 8.55 3.31
CA TRP A 66 -16.15 7.66 3.82
C TRP A 66 -15.83 6.49 2.87
N PRO A 67 -16.81 5.77 2.28
CA PRO A 67 -16.52 4.71 1.33
C PRO A 67 -15.78 5.22 0.08
N ASP A 68 -16.18 6.38 -0.43
CA ASP A 68 -15.60 6.98 -1.63
C ASP A 68 -14.15 7.44 -1.40
N LEU A 69 -13.86 8.02 -0.23
CA LEU A 69 -12.49 8.37 0.16
C LEU A 69 -11.58 7.13 0.25
N GLN A 70 -12.11 6.00 0.73
CA GLN A 70 -11.36 4.75 0.78
C GLN A 70 -11.09 4.18 -0.62
N ILE A 71 -12.07 4.25 -1.53
CA ILE A 71 -11.93 3.83 -2.93
C ILE A 71 -10.89 4.71 -3.63
N MET A 72 -11.03 6.04 -3.52
CA MET A 72 -10.10 7.00 -4.11
C MET A 72 -8.67 6.78 -3.60
N ALA A 73 -8.48 6.60 -2.28
CA ALA A 73 -7.16 6.31 -1.72
C ALA A 73 -6.58 4.99 -2.27
N SER A 74 -7.42 3.95 -2.41
CA SER A 74 -7.02 2.66 -3.00
C SER A 74 -6.56 2.82 -4.44
N GLU A 75 -7.31 3.53 -5.27
CA GLU A 75 -6.99 3.77 -6.68
C GLU A 75 -5.69 4.57 -6.82
N VAL A 76 -5.58 5.65 -6.06
CA VAL A 76 -4.40 6.50 -6.02
C VAL A 76 -3.15 5.72 -5.62
N ILE A 77 -3.18 5.03 -4.48
CA ILE A 77 -2.02 4.28 -3.99
C ILE A 77 -1.68 3.17 -4.97
N SER A 78 -2.68 2.46 -5.50
CA SER A 78 -2.42 1.32 -6.38
C SER A 78 -1.81 1.76 -7.72
N SER A 79 -2.34 2.83 -8.32
CA SER A 79 -1.86 3.40 -9.58
C SER A 79 -0.46 3.99 -9.43
N THR A 80 -0.23 4.79 -8.39
CA THR A 80 1.07 5.46 -8.17
C THR A 80 2.14 4.51 -7.64
N ALA A 81 1.78 3.51 -6.84
CA ALA A 81 2.75 2.60 -6.25
C ALA A 81 3.16 1.47 -7.18
N PHE A 82 2.20 0.87 -7.89
CA PHE A 82 2.42 -0.36 -8.63
C PHE A 82 2.31 -0.19 -10.15
N GLY A 83 1.87 0.98 -10.64
CA GLY A 83 1.85 1.34 -12.05
C GLY A 83 1.11 0.30 -12.90
N SER A 84 1.84 -0.46 -13.73
CA SER A 84 1.28 -1.52 -14.57
C SER A 84 0.70 -2.72 -13.80
N SER A 85 0.85 -2.75 -12.49
CA SER A 85 0.28 -3.75 -11.58
C SER A 85 -0.71 -3.14 -10.58
N TYR A 86 -1.43 -2.09 -11.00
CA TYR A 86 -2.38 -1.41 -10.13
C TYR A 86 -3.55 -2.32 -9.69
N GLU A 87 -4.04 -3.24 -10.52
CA GLU A 87 -5.12 -4.15 -10.13
C GLU A 87 -4.69 -5.10 -9.00
N GLU A 88 -3.45 -5.61 -9.10
CA GLU A 88 -2.85 -6.36 -8.00
C GLU A 88 -2.65 -5.50 -6.76
N GLY A 89 -2.22 -4.25 -6.95
CA GLY A 89 -2.09 -3.25 -5.91
C GLY A 89 -3.39 -3.00 -5.16
N ARG A 90 -4.50 -2.89 -5.89
CA ARG A 90 -5.84 -2.67 -5.35
C ARG A 90 -6.27 -3.84 -4.47
N THR A 91 -6.03 -5.06 -4.96
CA THR A 91 -6.27 -6.28 -4.17
C THR A 91 -5.46 -6.27 -2.88
N VAL A 92 -4.18 -5.86 -2.93
CA VAL A 92 -3.34 -5.74 -1.72
C VAL A 92 -3.90 -4.70 -0.76
N PHE A 93 -4.34 -3.54 -1.25
CA PHE A 93 -4.90 -2.47 -0.43
C PHE A 93 -6.17 -2.94 0.31
N GLU A 94 -7.09 -3.60 -0.40
CA GLU A 94 -8.32 -4.13 0.17
C GLU A 94 -8.05 -5.16 1.28
N LEU A 95 -7.10 -6.08 1.04
CA LEU A 95 -6.67 -7.06 2.02
C LEU A 95 -6.00 -6.40 3.25
N GLN A 96 -5.20 -5.36 3.04
CA GLN A 96 -4.57 -4.59 4.13
C GLN A 96 -5.61 -3.80 4.94
N LYS A 97 -6.65 -3.26 4.30
CA LYS A 97 -7.77 -2.62 4.98
C LYS A 97 -8.48 -3.60 5.91
N GLU A 98 -8.82 -4.80 5.42
CA GLU A 98 -9.41 -5.85 6.26
C GLU A 98 -8.48 -6.22 7.43
N GLN A 99 -7.17 -6.33 7.17
CA GLN A 99 -6.19 -6.62 8.22
C GLN A 99 -6.11 -5.50 9.27
N ALA A 100 -6.20 -4.23 8.86
CA ALA A 100 -6.18 -3.08 9.74
C ALA A 100 -7.39 -3.03 10.67
N GLU A 101 -8.58 -3.42 10.19
CA GLU A 101 -9.80 -3.52 11.01
C GLU A 101 -9.58 -4.49 12.18
N TYR A 102 -9.00 -5.67 11.91
CA TYR A 102 -8.63 -6.60 12.96
C TYR A 102 -7.60 -5.97 13.91
N VAL A 103 -6.55 -5.34 13.42
CA VAL A 103 -5.51 -4.72 14.28
C VAL A 103 -6.13 -3.68 15.22
N ILE A 104 -7.02 -2.82 14.72
CA ILE A 104 -7.73 -1.80 15.50
C ILE A 104 -8.61 -2.47 16.56
N GLU A 105 -9.41 -3.47 16.18
CA GLU A 105 -10.27 -4.21 17.10
C GLU A 105 -9.45 -4.88 18.22
N LYS A 106 -8.27 -5.43 17.88
CA LYS A 106 -7.37 -6.01 18.87
C LYS A 106 -6.78 -4.97 19.81
N GLY A 107 -6.42 -3.80 19.29
CA GLY A 107 -5.90 -2.69 20.08
C GLY A 107 -6.92 -2.14 21.09
N ARG A 108 -8.23 -2.27 20.79
CA ARG A 108 -9.33 -1.92 21.69
C ARG A 108 -9.72 -3.02 22.68
N SER A 109 -9.18 -4.23 22.53
CA SER A 109 -9.54 -5.40 23.34
C SER A 109 -8.51 -5.67 24.44
N ILE A 110 -8.91 -6.44 25.46
CA ILE A 110 -8.01 -6.88 26.52
C ILE A 110 -6.93 -7.78 25.92
N TYR A 111 -5.68 -7.49 26.23
CA TYR A 111 -4.57 -8.32 25.78
C TYR A 111 -4.58 -9.68 26.49
N ILE A 112 -4.83 -10.74 25.72
CA ILE A 112 -4.71 -12.13 26.17
C ILE A 112 -3.43 -12.74 25.58
N PRO A 113 -2.40 -13.03 26.38
CA PRO A 113 -1.21 -13.75 25.92
C PRO A 113 -1.56 -15.07 25.24
N GLY A 114 -0.85 -15.42 24.16
CA GLY A 114 -1.07 -16.70 23.44
C GLY A 114 -2.32 -16.76 22.54
N SER A 115 -3.29 -15.84 22.68
CA SER A 115 -4.54 -15.81 21.89
C SER A 115 -4.33 -15.79 20.36
N ARG A 116 -3.18 -15.31 19.89
CA ARG A 116 -2.80 -15.31 18.47
C ARG A 116 -2.58 -16.72 17.87
N PHE A 117 -2.32 -17.72 18.71
CA PHE A 117 -2.07 -19.10 18.28
C PHE A 117 -3.33 -19.96 18.28
N LEU A 118 -4.45 -19.42 18.80
CA LEU A 118 -5.72 -20.12 18.81
C LEU A 118 -6.30 -20.18 17.39
N PRO A 119 -6.89 -21.30 16.96
CA PRO A 119 -7.41 -21.48 15.60
C PRO A 119 -8.78 -20.81 15.40
N THR A 120 -8.93 -19.55 15.79
CA THR A 120 -10.16 -18.76 15.58
C THR A 120 -10.35 -18.41 14.12
N LYS A 121 -11.60 -18.19 13.68
CA LYS A 121 -11.92 -17.74 12.31
C LYS A 121 -11.09 -16.52 11.90
N ARG A 122 -11.00 -15.56 12.82
CA ARG A 122 -10.22 -14.34 12.65
C ARG A 122 -8.72 -14.59 12.49
N ASN A 123 -8.10 -15.40 13.34
CA ASN A 123 -6.67 -15.70 13.22
C ASN A 123 -6.35 -16.44 11.92
N LYS A 124 -7.23 -17.35 11.48
CA LYS A 124 -7.10 -18.04 10.18
C LYS A 124 -7.18 -17.05 9.02
N ARG A 125 -8.17 -16.15 9.02
CA ARG A 125 -8.34 -15.12 7.99
C ARG A 125 -7.15 -14.16 7.93
N MET A 126 -6.63 -13.73 9.08
CA MET A 126 -5.42 -12.88 9.13
C MET A 126 -4.20 -13.56 8.52
N LEU A 127 -4.02 -14.87 8.76
CA LEU A 127 -2.93 -15.64 8.17
C LEU A 127 -3.11 -15.82 6.65
N GLU A 128 -4.33 -16.06 6.19
CA GLU A 128 -4.65 -16.12 4.75
C GLU A 128 -4.35 -14.80 4.05
N ILE A 129 -4.78 -13.68 4.63
CA ILE A 129 -4.49 -12.33 4.14
C ILE A 129 -2.98 -12.12 4.05
N GLU A 130 -2.23 -12.42 5.12
CA GLU A 130 -0.77 -12.28 5.13
C GLU A 130 -0.12 -13.06 3.97
N LYS A 131 -0.54 -14.32 3.77
CA LYS A 131 -0.03 -15.15 2.68
C LYS A 131 -0.39 -14.59 1.31
N GLN A 132 -1.62 -14.11 1.12
CA GLN A 132 -2.08 -13.53 -0.14
C GLN A 132 -1.32 -12.24 -0.46
N VAL A 133 -1.20 -11.32 0.50
CA VAL A 133 -0.44 -10.07 0.34
C VAL A 133 1.02 -10.36 0.00
N GLN A 134 1.69 -11.26 0.74
CA GLN A 134 3.08 -11.62 0.46
C GLN A 134 3.25 -12.24 -0.94
N THR A 135 2.33 -13.12 -1.34
CA THR A 135 2.38 -13.77 -2.65
C THR A 135 2.18 -12.76 -3.78
N THR A 136 1.18 -11.89 -3.64
CA THR A 136 0.87 -10.86 -4.64
C THR A 136 2.00 -9.85 -4.76
N ILE A 137 2.52 -9.31 -3.65
CA ILE A 137 3.65 -8.37 -3.67
C ILE A 137 4.89 -8.99 -4.29
N ARG A 138 5.25 -10.24 -3.94
CA ARG A 138 6.38 -10.94 -4.58
C ARG A 138 6.19 -11.06 -6.08
N ARG A 139 4.98 -11.43 -6.53
CA ARG A 139 4.67 -11.52 -7.96
C ARG A 139 4.81 -10.18 -8.68
N ILE A 140 4.38 -9.07 -8.07
CA ILE A 140 4.55 -7.74 -8.64
C ILE A 140 6.04 -7.38 -8.76
N ILE A 141 6.83 -7.65 -7.70
CA ILE A 141 8.28 -7.43 -7.69
C ILE A 141 8.97 -8.26 -8.78
N ASP A 142 8.68 -9.56 -8.86
CA ASP A 142 9.29 -10.46 -9.85
C ASP A 142 8.96 -10.02 -11.28
N LYS A 143 7.71 -9.62 -11.54
CA LYS A 143 7.30 -9.07 -12.84
C LYS A 143 8.09 -7.81 -13.18
N ARG A 144 8.31 -6.93 -12.20
CA ARG A 144 9.06 -5.69 -12.39
C ARG A 144 10.54 -5.94 -12.65
N LEU A 145 11.18 -6.84 -11.90
CA LEU A 145 12.58 -7.18 -12.08
C LEU A 145 12.85 -7.74 -13.47
N ARG A 146 12.00 -8.65 -13.97
CA ARG A 146 12.13 -9.19 -15.34
C ARG A 146 11.98 -8.12 -16.42
N ALA A 147 11.07 -7.16 -16.23
CA ALA A 147 10.92 -6.05 -17.17
C ALA A 147 12.17 -5.16 -17.21
N MET A 148 12.78 -4.89 -16.05
CA MET A 148 14.04 -4.14 -15.96
C MET A 148 15.20 -4.89 -16.63
N GLU A 149 15.31 -6.21 -16.46
CA GLU A 149 16.32 -7.04 -17.13
C GLU A 149 16.15 -7.07 -18.66
N ALA A 150 14.90 -7.00 -19.14
CA ALA A 150 14.59 -6.92 -20.57
C ALA A 150 14.86 -5.55 -21.20
N GLY A 151 15.36 -4.57 -20.42
CA GLY A 151 15.64 -3.23 -20.88
C GLY A 151 14.42 -2.33 -21.03
N GLU A 152 13.26 -2.74 -20.48
CA GLU A 152 12.14 -1.82 -20.34
C GLU A 152 12.53 -0.71 -19.36
N THR A 153 12.28 0.55 -19.73
CA THR A 153 12.53 1.67 -18.83
C THR A 153 11.71 1.49 -17.56
N SER A 154 12.40 1.51 -16.43
CA SER A 154 11.77 1.60 -15.10
C SER A 154 10.75 2.73 -15.13
N LYS A 155 9.47 2.38 -14.93
CA LYS A 155 8.43 3.40 -14.78
C LYS A 155 8.71 4.14 -13.46
N ASP A 156 8.56 5.47 -13.47
CA ASP A 156 8.68 6.35 -12.29
C ASP A 156 7.58 6.13 -11.22
N ASP A 157 7.05 4.90 -11.09
CA ASP A 157 6.19 4.52 -9.98
C ASP A 157 6.99 4.22 -8.70
N LEU A 158 6.31 4.24 -7.55
CA LEU A 158 6.97 4.10 -6.25
C LEU A 158 7.81 2.81 -6.19
N LEU A 159 7.29 1.69 -6.72
CA LEU A 159 7.98 0.42 -6.69
C LEU A 159 9.26 0.44 -7.53
N GLY A 160 9.25 1.02 -8.73
CA GLY A 160 10.45 1.18 -9.56
C GLY A 160 11.55 1.94 -8.83
N ILE A 161 11.20 3.09 -8.24
CA ILE A 161 12.14 3.93 -7.50
C ILE A 161 12.70 3.20 -6.26
N LEU A 162 11.86 2.42 -5.55
CA LEU A 162 12.28 1.62 -4.40
C LEU A 162 13.25 0.51 -4.79
N LEU A 163 13.00 -0.19 -5.90
CA LEU A 163 13.88 -1.25 -6.39
C LEU A 163 15.25 -0.68 -6.78
N GLU A 164 15.28 0.44 -7.51
CA GLU A 164 16.53 1.13 -7.87
C GLU A 164 17.31 1.61 -6.63
N SER A 165 16.61 2.22 -5.67
CA SER A 165 17.24 2.70 -4.43
C SER A 165 17.81 1.55 -3.60
N ASN A 166 17.11 0.41 -3.56
CA ASN A 166 17.59 -0.79 -2.88
C ASN A 166 18.80 -1.43 -3.60
N MET A 167 18.83 -1.45 -4.94
CA MET A 167 19.98 -1.93 -5.70
C MET A 167 21.23 -1.08 -5.44
N LYS A 168 21.09 0.26 -5.47
CA LYS A 168 22.19 1.20 -5.15
C LYS A 168 22.72 1.01 -3.73
N GLU A 169 21.81 0.81 -2.76
CA GLU A 169 22.22 0.54 -1.37
C GLU A 169 23.00 -0.78 -1.27
N ILE A 170 22.60 -1.85 -1.98
CA ILE A 170 23.33 -3.12 -2.00
C ILE A 170 24.74 -2.97 -2.59
N GLU A 171 24.90 -2.17 -3.64
CA GLU A 171 26.21 -1.90 -4.25
C GLU A 171 27.14 -1.12 -3.30
N GLN A 172 26.62 -0.10 -2.61
CA GLN A 172 27.40 0.71 -1.67
C GLN A 172 27.92 -0.06 -0.45
N HIS A 173 27.21 -1.10 0.00
CA HIS A 173 27.62 -1.95 1.14
C HIS A 173 28.38 -3.22 0.73
N ARG A 174 28.62 -3.44 -0.57
CA ARG A 174 29.50 -4.51 -1.08
C ARG A 174 30.95 -4.07 -1.32
N SER A 175 31.20 -2.75 -1.36
CA SER A 175 32.53 -2.14 -1.47
C SER A 175 33.12 -1.83 -0.09
#